data_AF-A0A7Z9P1T9-F1
#
_entry.id   AF-A0A7Z9P1T9-F1
#
_cell.length_a   1.000
_cell.length_b   1.000
_cell.length_c   1.000
_cell.angle_alpha   90.00
_cell.angle_beta   90.00
_cell.angle_gamma   90.00
#
_symmetry.space_group_name_H-M   'P 1'
#
loop_
_entity.id
_entity.type
_entity.pdbx_description
1 polymer ?
#
loop_
_entity_poly.entity_id
_entity_poly.type
_entity_poly.pdbx_seq_one_letter_code
_entity_poly.pdbx_strand_id
1 'polypeptide(L)' 'MVISGPSGVGKTTIVHRVREAFDAVFSVSATTRPKSEKEIDGTDYFFITNE' A
#
# COMPACT_ATOMS: atom_id res chain seq x y z
N MET A 1 10.16 -5.39 -8.00
CA MET A 1 9.32 -6.60 -7.89
C MET A 1 7.86 -6.20 -8.01
N VAL A 2 7.02 -7.00 -8.67
CA VAL A 2 5.57 -6.73 -8.80
C VAL A 2 4.81 -7.90 -8.18
N ILE A 3 3.87 -7.62 -7.27
CA ILE A 3 2.99 -8.60 -6.64
C ILE A 3 1.55 -8.26 -7.05
N SER A 4 0.92 -9.11 -7.86
CA SER A 4 -0.42 -8.91 -8.41
C SER A 4 -1.36 -10.09 -8.12
N GLY A 5 -2.65 -9.82 -7.98
CA GLY A 5 -3.68 -10.82 -7.68
C GLY A 5 -4.98 -10.18 -7.19
N PRO A 6 -6.10 -10.90 -7.16
CA PRO A 6 -7.40 -10.36 -6.75
C PRO A 6 -7.45 -9.93 -5.28
N SER A 7 -8.45 -9.15 -4.88
CA SER A 7 -8.64 -8.76 -3.47
C SER A 7 -8.82 -10.00 -2.59
N GLY A 8 -8.26 -10.00 -1.37
CA GLY A 8 -8.37 -11.12 -0.43
C GLY A 8 -7.32 -12.22 -0.52
N VAL A 9 -6.46 -12.26 -1.54
CA VAL A 9 -5.42 -13.30 -1.68
C VAL A 9 -4.19 -13.14 -0.77
N GLY A 10 -4.20 -12.12 0.12
CA GLY A 10 -3.09 -11.91 1.06
C GLY A 10 -1.88 -11.14 0.52
N LYS A 11 -2.02 -10.38 -0.57
CA LYS A 11 -0.92 -9.58 -1.16
C LYS A 11 -0.26 -8.65 -0.14
N THR A 12 -1.07 -7.95 0.66
CA THR A 12 -0.60 -7.05 1.72
C THR A 12 0.31 -7.79 2.72
N THR A 13 -0.05 -9.01 3.11
CA THR A 13 0.77 -9.85 4.00
C THR A 13 2.13 -10.18 3.38
N ILE A 14 2.18 -10.52 2.09
CA ILE A 14 3.44 -10.81 1.39
C ILE A 14 4.30 -9.55 1.33
N VAL A 15 3.69 -8.42 0.99
CA VAL A 15 4.37 -7.12 0.90
C VAL A 15 5.04 -6.75 2.22
N HIS A 16 4.35 -6.89 3.36
CA HIS A 16 4.92 -6.61 4.68
C HIS A 16 6.14 -7.50 4.98
N ARG A 17 6.04 -8.80 4.70
CA ARG A 17 7.17 -9.73 4.93
C ARG A 17 8.37 -9.43 4.03
N VAL A 18 8.15 -9.06 2.77
CA VAL A 18 9.24 -8.69 1.85
C VAL A 18 9.93 -7.42 2.31
N ARG A 19 9.17 -6.43 2.80
CA ARG A 19 9.73 -5.20 3.37
C ARG A 19 10.63 -5.50 4.57
N GLU A 20 10.18 -6.34 5.50
CA GLU A 20 10.97 -6.72 6.69
C GLU A 20 12.22 -7.54 6.34
N ALA A 21 12.12 -8.48 5.40
CA ALA A 21 13.21 -9.40 5.07
C ALA A 21 14.34 -8.76 4.24
N PHE A 22 14.03 -7.73 3.44
CA PHE A 22 14.96 -7.17 2.47
C PHE A 22 15.20 -5.66 2.61
N ASP A 23 14.72 -5.03 3.68
CA ASP A 23 14.70 -3.57 3.87
C ASP A 23 14.17 -2.84 2.61
N ALA A 24 13.15 -3.44 1.98
CA ALA A 24 12.67 -3.00 0.68
C ALA A 24 11.75 -1.78 0.82
N VAL A 25 11.95 -0.78 -0.04
CA VAL A 25 11.05 0.38 -0.13
C VAL A 25 9.87 0.05 -1.05
N PHE A 26 8.66 0.27 -0.55
CA PHE A 26 7.44 0.05 -1.32
C PHE A 26 7.03 1.32 -2.05
N SER A 27 6.61 1.17 -3.31
CA SER A 27 6.03 2.29 -4.06
C SER A 27 4.62 2.54 -3.56
N VAL A 28 4.42 3.64 -2.84
CA VAL A 28 3.11 4.09 -2.35
C VAL A 28 2.42 4.86 -3.46
N SER A 29 1.19 4.47 -3.80
CA SER A 29 0.41 5.12 -4.86
C SER A 29 -0.39 6.31 -4.31
N ALA A 30 -0.72 7.29 -5.15
CA ALA A 30 -1.64 8.36 -4.77
C ALA A 30 -3.09 7.99 -5.06
N THR A 31 -4.02 8.46 -4.22
CA THR A 31 -5.46 8.28 -4.41
C THR A 31 -6.21 9.52 -3.96
N THR A 32 -7.34 9.78 -4.62
CA THR A 32 -8.27 10.87 -4.27
C THR A 32 -9.45 10.38 -3.44
N ARG A 33 -9.52 9.06 -3.19
CA ARG A 33 -10.50 8.47 -2.28
C ARG A 33 -10.23 8.97 -0.87
N PRO A 34 -11.27 9.26 -0.05
CA PRO A 34 -11.07 9.52 1.36
C PRO A 34 -10.43 8.32 2.09
N LYS A 35 -9.47 8.64 2.94
CA LYS A 35 -8.78 7.69 3.82
C LYS A 35 -9.75 7.04 4.81
N SER A 36 -9.70 5.72 4.95
CA SER A 36 -10.43 4.99 6.00
C SER A 36 -9.68 5.03 7.34
N GLU A 37 -10.38 4.82 8.46
CA GLU A 37 -9.79 4.89 9.82
C GLU A 37 -8.60 3.94 10.04
N LYS A 38 -8.54 2.84 9.30
CA LYS A 38 -7.50 1.80 9.41
C LYS A 38 -6.29 2.04 8.52
N GLU A 39 -6.34 3.04 7.64
CA GLU A 39 -5.27 3.33 6.69
C GLU A 39 -4.30 4.36 7.27
N ILE A 40 -3.09 4.45 6.70
CA ILE A 40 -2.02 5.38 7.09
C ILE A 40 -1.56 6.13 5.84
N ASP A 41 -1.59 7.46 5.92
CA ASP A 41 -1.16 8.33 4.80
C ASP A 41 0.36 8.23 4.62
N GLY A 42 0.80 8.16 3.36
CA GLY A 42 2.20 7.92 3.00
C GLY A 42 2.70 6.49 3.26
N THR A 43 1.84 5.58 3.74
CA THR A 43 2.15 4.14 3.88
C THR A 43 1.25 3.28 3.01
N ASP A 44 -0.06 3.43 3.14
CA ASP A 44 -1.03 2.70 2.31
C ASP A 44 -1.23 3.40 0.97
N TYR A 45 -1.50 4.71 1.02
CA TYR A 45 -1.61 5.60 -0.12
C TYR A 45 -1.16 7.01 0.28
N PHE A 46 -0.81 7.84 -0.71
CA PHE A 46 -0.84 9.29 -0.58
C PHE A 46 -2.26 9.76 -0.85
N PHE A 47 -2.96 10.22 0.19
CA PHE A 47 -4.32 10.72 0.08
C PHE A 47 -4.29 12.19 -0.34
N ILE A 48 -4.53 12.44 -1.63
CA ILE A 48 -4.48 13.79 -2.23
C ILE A 48 -5.89 14.30 -2.50
N THR A 49 -6.07 15.62 -2.51
CA THR A 49 -7.30 16.26 -2.97
C THR A 49 -7.23 16.51 -4.48
N ASN A 50 -8.31 16.26 -5.19
CA ASN A 50 -8.46 16.81 -6.54
C ASN A 50 -8.68 18.32 -6.39
N GLU A 51 -7.73 19.13 -6.87
CA GLU A 51 -7.95 20.56 -7.16
C GLU A 51 -8.85 20.73 -8.40
#